data_AF-A0A0D3B374-F1
#
_entry.id   AF-A0A0D3B374-F1
#
_cell.length_a   1.000
_cell.length_b   1.000
_cell.length_c   1.000
_cell.angle_alpha   90.00
_cell.angle_beta   90.00
_cell.angle_gamma   90.00
#
_symmetry.space_group_name_H-M   'P 1'
#
loop_
_entity.id
_entity.type
_entity.pdbx_description
1 polymer ?
#
loop_
_entity_poly.entity_id
_entity_poly.type
_entity_poly.pdbx_seq_one_letter_code
_entity_poly.pdbx_strand_id
1 'polypeptide(L)'
;MDKISQLPDELLLKILAMLPTMKEVVDTMLLSKRWQFLWMMVPRIKYNDTYKNPKYGSFSLFVDRSFFMHEAPVIEALHFKLGSICGSEDIQAWMRSADKRCVRELTIQIDTFTDKDSVLLPWSLYGGGCRILVTLNLINAVLVDDFTSPISFPSLKTLSLKSMKYPSGEFVKNLLSKCHVLEDLVVEQCQADNVNIFTVIVPSLKSLVMKTLDNRVGNDTQGFVIDAPFLENLDIFHSSGFCIFENVMTKILDANVVVNSWKLWKKLGSIASFKRLYLCVPSSKDVYPAGSVFTSLVHFKICTCETEWVNLLMCVLRDSPNLRSLKLQQCHFLRSEKPRPCWNPSWNEPSSVPECFLSSLETFEWVHYEGAQEEKEAVAFVFRSAKCLKKATINIYSKTNDIHKKLEVIKELFSSTRLSPACQLELR
;
A
#
# COMPACT_ATOMS: atom_id res chain seq x y z
N MET A 1 -43.84 4.10 18.08
CA MET A 1 -43.18 3.33 19.14
C MET A 1 -41.70 3.27 18.78
N ASP A 2 -40.82 3.80 19.62
CA ASP A 2 -39.38 3.79 19.35
C ASP A 2 -38.83 2.37 19.53
N LYS A 3 -38.69 1.66 18.41
CA LYS A 3 -38.20 0.27 18.39
C LYS A 3 -36.69 0.19 18.56
N ILE A 4 -35.96 1.27 18.28
CA ILE A 4 -34.49 1.26 18.38
C ILE A 4 -34.09 1.38 19.85
N SER A 5 -34.76 2.21 20.64
CA SER A 5 -34.52 2.30 22.09
C SER A 5 -34.82 1.00 22.87
N GLN A 6 -35.46 0.01 22.25
CA GLN A 6 -35.69 -1.31 22.85
C GLN A 6 -34.50 -2.27 22.68
N LEU A 7 -33.49 -1.91 21.88
CA LEU A 7 -32.30 -2.74 21.70
C LEU A 7 -31.42 -2.74 22.97
N PRO A 8 -30.67 -3.83 23.22
CA PRO A 8 -29.65 -3.87 24.26
C PRO A 8 -28.57 -2.79 24.06
N ASP A 9 -27.98 -2.32 25.16
CA ASP A 9 -26.92 -1.31 25.14
C ASP A 9 -25.77 -1.65 24.21
N GLU A 10 -25.35 -2.91 24.18
CA GLU A 10 -24.27 -3.36 23.31
C GLU A 10 -24.56 -3.10 21.83
N LEU A 11 -25.81 -3.23 21.39
CA LEU A 11 -26.21 -2.95 20.02
C LEU A 11 -26.32 -1.43 19.79
N LEU A 12 -26.84 -0.68 20.76
CA LEU A 12 -26.90 0.77 20.67
C LEU A 12 -25.50 1.40 20.59
N LEU A 13 -24.54 0.92 21.39
CA LEU A 13 -23.15 1.37 21.35
C LEU A 13 -22.48 1.01 20.02
N LYS A 14 -22.78 -0.16 19.44
CA LYS A 14 -22.33 -0.52 18.08
C LYS A 14 -22.90 0.42 17.01
N ILE A 15 -24.18 0.77 17.11
CA ILE A 15 -24.81 1.75 16.20
C ILE A 15 -24.14 3.12 16.34
N LEU A 16 -23.95 3.59 17.57
CA LEU A 16 -23.28 4.86 17.85
C LEU A 16 -21.83 4.87 17.35
N ALA A 17 -21.09 3.76 17.50
CA ALA A 17 -19.73 3.61 17.02
C ALA A 17 -19.59 3.65 15.48
N MET A 18 -20.70 3.50 14.74
CA MET A 18 -20.74 3.65 13.29
C MET A 18 -21.02 5.10 12.85
N LEU A 19 -21.35 6.00 13.78
CA LEU A 19 -21.60 7.40 13.44
C LEU A 19 -20.30 8.10 13.00
N PRO A 20 -20.37 9.01 12.01
CA PRO A 20 -19.19 9.68 11.45
C PRO A 20 -18.34 10.48 12.42
N THR A 21 -18.94 11.08 13.46
CA THR A 21 -18.26 11.97 14.41
C THR A 21 -18.82 11.88 15.82
N MET A 22 -17.99 12.20 16.81
CA MET A 22 -18.39 12.26 18.21
C MET A 22 -19.46 13.32 18.47
N LYS A 23 -19.52 14.38 17.65
CA LYS A 23 -20.59 15.37 17.72
C LYS A 23 -21.95 14.73 17.47
N GLU A 24 -22.08 13.94 16.40
CA GLU A 24 -23.33 13.24 16.07
C GLU A 24 -23.69 12.20 17.13
N VAL A 25 -22.69 11.51 17.69
CA VAL A 25 -22.87 10.58 18.81
C VAL A 25 -23.47 11.31 20.02
N VAL A 26 -22.92 12.46 20.41
CA VAL A 26 -23.44 13.26 21.52
C VAL A 26 -24.83 13.80 21.21
N ASP A 27 -25.10 14.24 19.97
CA ASP A 27 -26.42 14.75 19.55
C ASP A 27 -27.54 13.68 19.74
N THR A 28 -27.20 12.39 19.72
CA THR A 28 -28.19 11.30 20.00
C THR A 28 -28.76 11.34 21.42
N MET A 29 -28.10 12.04 22.35
CA MET A 29 -28.60 12.23 23.72
C MET A 29 -29.98 12.92 23.75
N LEU A 30 -30.33 13.64 22.69
CA LEU A 30 -31.60 14.36 22.54
C LEU A 30 -32.75 13.46 22.07
N LEU A 31 -32.47 12.23 21.61
CA LEU A 31 -33.49 11.33 21.07
C LEU A 31 -34.45 10.83 22.15
N SER A 32 -33.91 10.41 23.30
CA SER A 32 -34.70 10.07 24.47
C SER A 32 -33.82 9.96 25.73
N LYS A 33 -34.46 9.84 26.91
CA LYS A 33 -33.77 9.57 28.18
C LYS A 33 -32.86 8.34 28.11
N ARG A 34 -33.20 7.36 27.24
CA ARG A 34 -32.41 6.13 27.07
C ARG A 34 -31.03 6.39 26.47
N TRP A 35 -30.93 7.35 25.56
CA TRP A 35 -29.72 7.67 24.82
C TRP A 35 -28.83 8.69 25.54
N GLN A 36 -29.36 9.35 26.56
CA GLN A 36 -28.75 10.50 27.23
C GLN A 36 -27.28 10.27 27.66
N PHE A 37 -26.96 9.04 28.07
CA PHE A 37 -25.64 8.68 28.62
C PHE A 37 -24.86 7.67 27.76
N LEU A 38 -25.46 7.12 26.70
CA LEU A 38 -24.82 6.05 25.91
C LEU A 38 -23.54 6.51 25.23
N TRP A 39 -23.50 7.76 24.80
CA TRP A 39 -22.32 8.35 24.16
C TRP A 39 -21.07 8.31 25.06
N MET A 40 -21.23 8.32 26.39
CA MET A 40 -20.12 8.27 27.35
C MET A 40 -19.42 6.91 27.37
N MET A 41 -20.05 5.87 26.80
CA MET A 41 -19.57 4.49 26.79
C MET A 41 -19.15 4.00 25.39
N VAL A 42 -19.15 4.88 24.38
CA VAL A 42 -18.86 4.47 23.00
C VAL A 42 -17.37 4.14 22.82
N PRO A 43 -17.02 2.91 22.39
CA PRO A 43 -15.62 2.47 22.35
C PRO A 43 -14.83 3.05 21.17
N ARG A 44 -15.49 3.61 20.16
CA ARG A 44 -14.86 4.17 18.95
C ARG A 44 -15.22 5.64 18.80
N ILE A 45 -14.22 6.51 18.92
CA ILE A 45 -14.40 7.96 18.97
C ILE A 45 -13.72 8.60 17.76
N LYS A 46 -14.44 9.47 17.05
CA LYS A 46 -13.89 10.24 15.94
C LYS A 46 -14.18 11.72 16.10
N TYR A 47 -13.13 12.52 16.24
CA TYR A 47 -13.20 13.97 16.25
C TYR A 47 -12.79 14.52 14.88
N ASN A 48 -13.54 15.52 14.41
CA ASN A 48 -13.31 16.13 13.10
C ASN A 48 -13.45 17.65 13.20
N ASP A 49 -12.32 18.35 13.10
CA ASP A 49 -12.20 19.81 13.13
C ASP A 49 -12.29 20.44 11.72
N THR A 50 -12.54 19.64 10.68
CA THR A 50 -12.39 20.10 9.28
C THR A 50 -13.64 20.78 8.74
N TYR A 51 -14.64 20.97 9.60
CA TYR A 51 -15.69 21.94 9.35
C TYR A 51 -15.03 23.31 9.45
N LYS A 52 -15.09 24.10 8.38
CA LYS A 52 -14.57 25.48 8.25
C LYS A 52 -15.22 26.44 9.26
N ASN A 53 -15.08 26.13 10.55
CA ASN A 53 -15.69 26.82 11.66
C ASN A 53 -14.60 27.75 12.21
N PRO A 54 -14.79 29.07 12.20
CA PRO A 54 -13.76 30.03 12.59
C PRO A 54 -13.38 29.99 14.09
N LYS A 55 -13.67 28.91 14.81
CA LYS A 55 -13.50 28.79 16.27
C LYS A 55 -12.92 27.43 16.65
N TYR A 56 -11.64 27.21 16.35
CA TYR A 56 -10.84 26.08 16.88
C TYR A 56 -11.07 25.88 18.40
N GLY A 57 -11.13 26.96 19.18
CA GLY A 57 -11.38 26.87 20.62
C GLY A 57 -12.72 26.21 21.00
N SER A 58 -13.75 26.29 20.15
CA SER A 58 -15.01 25.58 20.42
C SER A 58 -14.89 24.07 20.19
N PHE A 59 -14.09 23.66 19.19
CA PHE A 59 -13.77 22.27 18.94
C PHE A 59 -12.90 21.70 20.08
N SER A 60 -11.83 22.39 20.44
CA SER A 60 -10.95 21.97 21.53
C SER A 60 -11.71 21.80 22.84
N LEU A 61 -12.54 22.78 23.22
CA LEU A 61 -13.40 22.69 24.41
C LEU A 61 -14.40 21.52 24.34
N PHE A 62 -14.92 21.21 23.16
CA PHE A 62 -15.80 20.05 22.98
C PHE A 62 -15.04 18.74 23.20
N VAL A 63 -13.83 18.61 22.64
CA VAL A 63 -12.98 17.43 22.82
C VAL A 63 -12.65 17.24 24.30
N ASP A 64 -12.23 18.30 25.00
CA ASP A 64 -11.90 18.27 26.43
C ASP A 64 -13.09 17.79 27.29
N ARG A 65 -14.26 18.40 27.08
CA ARG A 65 -15.49 18.03 27.81
C ARG A 65 -15.91 16.61 27.49
N SER A 66 -15.80 16.20 26.24
CA SER A 66 -16.12 14.84 25.82
C SER A 66 -15.22 13.81 26.51
N PHE A 67 -13.90 14.04 26.54
CA PHE A 67 -12.98 13.16 27.29
C PHE A 67 -13.24 13.15 28.79
N PHE A 68 -13.54 14.31 29.37
CA PHE A 68 -13.84 14.42 30.80
C PHE A 68 -15.07 13.58 31.19
N MET A 69 -16.10 13.59 30.36
CA MET A 69 -17.35 12.84 30.56
C MET A 69 -17.29 11.40 30.06
N HIS A 70 -16.23 11.01 29.35
CA HIS A 70 -16.12 9.66 28.80
C HIS A 70 -15.79 8.64 29.88
N GLU A 71 -16.64 7.64 30.04
CA GLU A 71 -16.60 6.66 31.14
C GLU A 71 -16.13 5.27 30.69
N ALA A 72 -16.05 4.99 29.39
CA ALA A 72 -15.60 3.68 28.92
C ALA A 72 -14.18 3.38 29.42
N PRO A 73 -13.92 2.19 30.00
CA PRO A 73 -12.60 1.85 30.54
C PRO A 73 -11.53 1.72 29.44
N VAL A 74 -11.95 1.37 28.23
CA VAL A 74 -11.09 1.16 27.07
C VAL A 74 -11.68 1.89 25.86
N ILE A 75 -10.87 2.73 25.21
CA ILE A 75 -11.15 3.26 23.88
C ILE A 75 -10.52 2.32 22.86
N GLU A 76 -11.34 1.59 22.11
CA GLU A 76 -10.86 0.69 21.06
C GLU A 76 -10.21 1.46 19.93
N ALA A 77 -10.84 2.55 19.48
CA ALA A 77 -10.32 3.37 18.39
C ALA A 77 -10.56 4.86 18.63
N LEU A 78 -9.50 5.65 18.48
CA LEU A 78 -9.54 7.10 18.58
C LEU A 78 -8.98 7.74 17.31
N HIS A 79 -9.79 8.54 16.65
CA HIS A 79 -9.41 9.23 15.41
C HIS A 79 -9.56 10.74 15.59
N PHE A 80 -8.45 11.47 15.42
CA PHE A 80 -8.43 12.92 15.27
C PHE A 80 -8.18 13.31 13.83
N LYS A 81 -9.13 14.03 13.22
CA LYS A 81 -8.93 14.75 11.96
C LYS A 81 -8.91 16.25 12.28
N LEU A 82 -7.73 16.85 12.25
CA LEU A 82 -7.45 18.16 12.83
C LEU A 82 -7.10 19.18 11.73
N GLY A 83 -7.50 20.44 11.93
CA GLY A 83 -6.98 21.54 11.13
C GLY A 83 -5.55 21.91 11.53
N SER A 84 -4.86 22.69 10.70
CA SER A 84 -3.49 23.15 10.98
C SER A 84 -3.35 24.14 12.13
N ILE A 85 -4.47 24.69 12.62
CA ILE A 85 -4.49 25.61 13.76
C ILE A 85 -4.39 24.83 15.09
N CYS A 86 -4.43 23.49 15.05
CA CYS A 86 -4.38 22.67 16.25
C CYS A 86 -3.05 22.81 17.00
N GLY A 87 -3.12 23.27 18.24
CA GLY A 87 -1.97 23.40 19.13
C GLY A 87 -1.44 22.04 19.59
N SER A 88 -0.12 21.95 19.78
CA SER A 88 0.53 20.75 20.34
C SER A 88 0.13 20.47 21.80
N GLU A 89 -0.18 21.53 22.56
CA GLU A 89 -0.64 21.44 23.97
C GLU A 89 -1.98 20.72 24.09
N ASP A 90 -2.93 21.02 23.20
CA ASP A 90 -4.24 20.38 23.16
C ASP A 90 -4.09 18.89 22.86
N ILE A 91 -3.29 18.54 21.85
CA ILE A 91 -2.98 17.14 21.53
C ILE A 91 -2.32 16.46 22.74
N GLN A 92 -1.43 17.15 23.46
CA GLN A 92 -0.77 16.61 24.65
C GLN A 92 -1.79 16.27 25.74
N ALA A 93 -2.74 17.18 26.00
CA ALA A 93 -3.82 16.96 26.96
C ALA A 93 -4.71 15.78 26.54
N TRP A 94 -5.09 15.70 25.27
CA TRP A 94 -5.91 14.60 24.74
C TRP A 94 -5.20 13.26 24.79
N MET A 95 -3.89 13.21 24.55
CA MET A 95 -3.10 11.99 24.67
C MET A 95 -3.06 11.47 26.11
N ARG A 96 -2.97 12.35 27.11
CA ARG A 96 -3.06 11.95 28.53
C ARG A 96 -4.42 11.34 28.86
N SER A 97 -5.50 11.90 28.30
CA SER A 97 -6.85 11.35 28.46
C SER A 97 -7.02 10.01 27.76
N ALA A 98 -6.47 9.85 26.55
CA ALA A 98 -6.49 8.61 25.80
C ALA A 98 -5.71 7.49 26.50
N ASP A 99 -4.55 7.81 27.09
CA ASP A 99 -3.74 6.86 27.85
C ASP A 99 -4.47 6.36 29.11
N LYS A 100 -5.12 7.26 29.87
CA LYS A 100 -5.99 6.91 31.01
C LYS A 100 -7.16 6.00 30.64
N ARG A 101 -7.51 5.95 29.35
CA ARG A 101 -8.61 5.17 28.79
C ARG A 101 -8.10 4.04 27.91
N CYS A 102 -6.83 3.64 28.07
CA CYS A 102 -6.31 2.42 27.49
C CYS A 102 -6.54 2.34 25.97
N VAL A 103 -6.21 3.41 25.24
CA VAL A 103 -6.42 3.46 23.78
C VAL A 103 -5.66 2.35 23.04
N ARG A 104 -6.34 1.65 22.12
CA ARG A 104 -5.75 0.55 21.33
C ARG A 104 -5.39 0.94 19.90
N GLU A 105 -6.25 1.71 19.24
CA GLU A 105 -6.00 2.22 17.89
C GLU A 105 -6.04 3.74 17.92
N LEU A 106 -4.99 4.39 17.41
CA LEU A 106 -4.89 5.83 17.34
C LEU A 106 -4.60 6.29 15.91
N THR A 107 -5.44 7.18 15.40
CA THR A 107 -5.21 7.88 14.14
C THR A 107 -5.17 9.38 14.39
N ILE A 108 -4.11 10.04 13.93
CA ILE A 108 -4.00 11.50 13.90
C ILE A 108 -3.74 11.92 12.46
N GLN A 109 -4.68 12.66 11.89
CA GLN A 109 -4.62 13.20 10.54
C GLN A 109 -4.72 14.72 10.59
N ILE A 110 -3.76 15.40 9.97
CA ILE A 110 -3.76 16.87 9.82
C ILE A 110 -4.16 17.21 8.38
N ASP A 111 -5.17 18.07 8.19
CA ASP A 111 -5.77 18.30 6.86
C ASP A 111 -4.90 19.15 5.92
N THR A 112 -3.98 19.95 6.44
CA THR A 112 -3.13 20.85 5.66
C THR A 112 -1.66 20.65 6.03
N PHE A 113 -0.86 20.23 5.06
CA PHE A 113 0.59 20.10 5.19
C PHE A 113 1.28 21.20 4.37
N THR A 114 1.36 22.40 4.93
CA THR A 114 2.21 23.48 4.42
C THR A 114 3.41 23.65 5.35
N ASP A 115 4.54 24.12 4.82
CA ASP A 115 5.74 24.36 5.63
C ASP A 115 5.54 25.36 6.77
N LYS A 116 4.49 26.18 6.72
CA LYS A 116 4.22 27.23 7.71
C LYS A 116 3.26 26.80 8.81
N ASP A 117 2.43 25.79 8.58
CA ASP A 117 1.32 25.42 9.49
C ASP A 117 1.38 23.94 9.91
N SER A 118 2.59 23.41 10.07
CA SER A 118 2.78 21.99 10.42
C SER A 118 2.51 21.74 11.91
N VAL A 119 1.65 20.76 12.22
CA VAL A 119 1.30 20.41 13.61
C VAL A 119 2.37 19.49 14.22
N LEU A 120 2.94 19.92 15.34
CA LEU A 120 3.92 19.16 16.12
C LEU A 120 3.21 18.15 17.02
N LEU A 121 3.57 16.87 16.92
CA LEU A 121 3.06 15.84 17.80
C LEU A 121 3.84 15.82 19.11
N PRO A 122 3.16 15.93 20.26
CA PRO A 122 3.81 16.02 21.56
C PRO A 122 4.56 14.73 21.90
N TRP A 123 5.67 14.87 22.64
CA TRP A 123 6.49 13.73 23.06
C TRP A 123 5.72 12.67 23.85
N SER A 124 4.69 13.06 24.61
CA SER A 124 3.85 12.13 25.39
C SER A 124 3.16 11.04 24.56
N LEU A 125 3.06 11.22 23.24
CA LEU A 125 2.54 10.21 22.32
C LEU A 125 3.45 8.98 22.21
N TYR A 126 4.78 9.15 22.28
CA TYR A 126 5.78 8.10 22.06
C TYR A 126 6.76 7.92 23.25
N GLY A 127 6.78 8.86 24.18
CA GLY A 127 7.61 8.88 25.39
C GLY A 127 7.01 8.18 26.61
N GLY A 128 6.49 6.96 26.45
CA GLY A 128 6.05 6.11 27.57
C GLY A 128 4.55 6.10 27.90
N GLY A 129 3.74 6.93 27.22
CA GLY A 129 2.28 6.82 27.19
C GLY A 129 1.80 5.77 26.17
N CYS A 130 0.51 5.44 26.20
CA CYS A 130 -0.18 4.57 25.25
C CYS A 130 0.48 3.18 25.09
N ARG A 131 0.91 2.56 26.20
CA ARG A 131 1.67 1.29 26.20
C ARG A 131 0.93 0.10 25.58
N ILE A 132 -0.39 0.15 25.59
CA ILE A 132 -1.25 -0.90 25.03
C ILE A 132 -1.70 -0.60 23.59
N LEU A 133 -1.19 0.49 23.01
CA LEU A 133 -1.48 0.87 21.63
C LEU A 133 -0.98 -0.21 20.68
N VAL A 134 -1.90 -0.73 19.87
CA VAL A 134 -1.69 -1.79 18.90
C VAL A 134 -1.50 -1.20 17.50
N THR A 135 -2.25 -0.14 17.19
CA THR A 135 -2.24 0.51 15.88
C THR A 135 -2.01 2.01 16.02
N LEU A 136 -1.01 2.54 15.31
CA LEU A 136 -0.73 3.96 15.22
C LEU A 136 -0.70 4.40 13.76
N ASN A 137 -1.53 5.38 13.40
CA ASN A 137 -1.59 5.95 12.06
C ASN A 137 -1.43 7.47 12.14
N LEU A 138 -0.35 7.97 11.58
CA LEU A 138 -0.01 9.40 11.56
C LEU A 138 0.03 9.89 10.12
N ILE A 139 -0.70 10.98 9.85
CA ILE A 139 -0.83 11.56 8.52
C ILE A 139 -0.58 13.07 8.61
N ASN A 140 0.33 13.58 7.77
CA ASN A 140 0.63 15.02 7.64
C ASN A 140 1.10 15.68 8.94
N ALA A 141 1.92 14.98 9.74
CA ALA A 141 2.34 15.46 11.05
C ALA A 141 3.86 15.54 11.21
N VAL A 142 4.30 16.30 12.20
CA VAL A 142 5.73 16.47 12.52
C VAL A 142 6.03 15.79 13.85
N LEU A 143 6.97 14.85 13.82
CA LEU A 143 7.55 14.28 15.04
C LEU A 143 8.66 15.20 15.55
N VAL A 144 8.74 15.32 16.87
CA VAL A 144 9.79 16.10 17.55
C VAL A 144 10.65 15.16 18.38
N ASP A 145 11.88 15.56 18.64
CA ASP A 145 12.78 14.80 19.52
C ASP A 145 12.78 15.45 20.91
N ASP A 146 12.73 14.63 21.95
CA ASP A 146 12.89 15.05 23.34
C ASP A 146 13.82 14.05 24.03
N PHE A 147 15.04 14.49 24.30
CA PHE A 147 16.12 13.66 24.85
C PHE A 147 15.90 13.22 26.31
N THR A 148 14.77 13.62 26.92
CA THR A 148 14.50 13.39 28.35
C THR A 148 13.91 12.01 28.66
N SER A 149 13.36 11.29 27.68
CA SER A 149 12.78 9.95 27.91
C SER A 149 12.96 9.05 26.69
N PRO A 150 13.01 7.72 26.84
CA PRO A 150 13.11 6.81 25.71
C PRO A 150 11.76 6.63 25.01
N ILE A 151 11.80 6.50 23.69
CA ILE A 151 10.65 6.09 22.87
C ILE A 151 10.20 4.68 23.29
N SER A 152 8.90 4.44 23.44
CA SER A 152 8.37 3.15 23.86
C SER A 152 7.02 2.82 23.23
N PHE A 153 6.98 1.72 22.46
CA PHE A 153 5.77 1.15 21.88
C PHE A 153 5.77 -0.39 22.04
N PRO A 154 5.54 -0.91 23.26
CA PRO A 154 5.75 -2.33 23.54
C PRO A 154 4.70 -3.25 22.92
N SER A 155 3.51 -2.73 22.58
CA SER A 155 2.39 -3.52 22.03
C SER A 155 2.06 -3.20 20.57
N LEU A 156 2.83 -2.30 19.94
CA LEU A 156 2.50 -1.76 18.62
C LEU A 156 2.79 -2.78 17.53
N LYS A 157 1.72 -3.24 16.87
CA LYS A 157 1.77 -4.21 15.78
C LYS A 157 1.66 -3.57 14.41
N THR A 158 0.94 -2.45 14.32
CA THR A 158 0.70 -1.76 13.04
C THR A 158 1.09 -0.30 13.17
N LEU A 159 1.99 0.15 12.29
CA LEU A 159 2.44 1.54 12.21
C LEU A 159 2.23 2.06 10.80
N SER A 160 1.54 3.18 10.67
CA SER A 160 1.40 3.91 9.41
C SER A 160 1.91 5.33 9.57
N LEU A 161 2.85 5.72 8.72
CA LEU A 161 3.48 7.02 8.66
C LEU A 161 3.29 7.58 7.25
N LYS A 162 2.46 8.61 7.10
CA LYS A 162 2.13 9.18 5.79
C LYS A 162 2.40 10.68 5.77
N SER A 163 3.19 11.13 4.80
CA SER A 163 3.54 12.53 4.59
C SER A 163 4.08 13.17 5.88
N MET A 164 5.17 12.63 6.41
CA MET A 164 5.65 12.95 7.75
C MET A 164 6.95 13.76 7.71
N LYS A 165 7.15 14.63 8.71
CA LYS A 165 8.45 15.22 9.01
C LYS A 165 9.01 14.66 10.30
N TYR A 166 10.31 14.40 10.29
CA TYR A 166 11.03 13.76 11.38
C TYR A 166 12.16 14.66 11.89
N PRO A 167 12.62 14.53 13.13
CA PRO A 167 13.80 15.24 13.60
C PRO A 167 15.07 14.88 12.78
N SER A 168 15.21 13.61 12.42
CA SER A 168 16.30 13.10 11.58
C SER A 168 15.97 11.70 11.03
N GLY A 169 16.78 11.19 10.09
CA GLY A 169 16.69 9.78 9.67
C GLY A 169 17.08 8.80 10.79
N GLU A 170 18.01 9.17 11.67
CA GLU A 170 18.41 8.35 12.82
C GLU A 170 17.27 8.24 13.84
N PHE A 171 16.47 9.30 13.99
CA PHE A 171 15.27 9.26 14.83
C PHE A 171 14.28 8.19 14.35
N VAL A 172 14.05 8.09 13.03
CA VAL A 172 13.17 7.05 12.46
C VAL A 172 13.68 5.65 12.77
N LYS A 173 14.98 5.43 12.59
CA LYS A 173 15.64 4.15 12.91
C LYS A 173 15.49 3.81 14.39
N ASN A 174 15.71 4.78 15.27
CA ASN A 174 15.52 4.59 16.71
C ASN A 174 14.06 4.28 17.05
N LEU A 175 13.10 5.05 16.51
CA LEU A 175 11.66 4.82 16.69
C LEU A 175 11.26 3.39 16.32
N LEU A 176 11.64 2.92 15.12
CA LEU A 176 11.33 1.57 14.64
C LEU A 176 12.01 0.49 15.49
N SER A 177 13.25 0.72 15.93
CA SER A 177 13.98 -0.23 16.80
C SER A 177 13.30 -0.47 18.15
N LYS A 178 12.46 0.47 18.62
CA LYS A 178 11.71 0.35 19.89
C LYS A 178 10.34 -0.31 19.72
N CYS A 179 9.90 -0.58 18.49
CA CYS A 179 8.65 -1.27 18.17
C CYS A 179 8.90 -2.78 17.96
N HIS A 180 9.29 -3.49 19.03
CA HIS A 180 9.79 -4.88 18.94
C HIS A 180 8.78 -5.93 18.46
N VAL A 181 7.48 -5.62 18.49
CA VAL A 181 6.39 -6.52 18.07
C VAL A 181 5.70 -6.03 16.79
N LEU A 182 6.32 -5.10 16.06
CA LEU A 182 5.76 -4.52 14.85
C LEU A 182 5.66 -5.57 13.73
N GLU A 183 4.44 -5.83 13.26
CA GLU A 183 4.13 -6.82 12.23
C GLU A 183 3.84 -6.14 10.87
N ASP A 184 3.22 -4.95 10.88
CA ASP A 184 2.80 -4.22 9.69
C ASP A 184 3.32 -2.76 9.69
N LEU A 185 4.03 -2.37 8.63
CA LEU A 185 4.54 -1.01 8.45
C LEU A 185 4.08 -0.43 7.11
N VAL A 186 3.48 0.75 7.15
CA VAL A 186 3.11 1.53 5.97
C VAL A 186 3.82 2.87 6.01
N VAL A 187 4.62 3.15 4.99
CA VAL A 187 5.32 4.43 4.80
C VAL A 187 4.87 5.03 3.48
N GLU A 188 4.34 6.25 3.52
CA GLU A 188 3.94 7.00 2.33
C GLU A 188 4.65 8.36 2.38
N GLN A 189 5.60 8.60 1.51
CA GLN A 189 6.38 9.84 1.48
C GLN A 189 5.82 10.81 0.44
N CYS A 190 5.73 12.09 0.83
CA CYS A 190 5.36 13.18 -0.05
C CYS A 190 6.53 14.13 -0.32
N GLN A 191 6.32 15.13 -1.18
CA GLN A 191 7.36 16.08 -1.58
C GLN A 191 7.94 16.88 -0.39
N ALA A 192 7.15 17.06 0.67
CA ALA A 192 7.50 17.86 1.84
C ALA A 192 8.14 17.04 2.98
N ASP A 193 8.30 15.72 2.81
CA ASP A 193 9.03 14.89 3.76
C ASP A 193 10.52 15.25 3.76
N ASN A 194 11.16 15.19 4.92
CA ASN A 194 12.55 15.64 5.09
C ASN A 194 13.58 14.50 5.25
N VAL A 195 13.13 13.24 5.18
CA VAL A 195 14.01 12.07 5.26
C VAL A 195 14.24 11.50 3.86
N ASN A 196 15.45 11.66 3.35
CA ASN A 196 15.82 11.15 2.03
C ASN A 196 16.04 9.63 2.03
N ILE A 197 16.70 9.10 3.07
CA ILE A 197 16.97 7.67 3.21
C ILE A 197 16.15 7.13 4.38
N PHE A 198 15.17 6.29 4.09
CA PHE A 198 14.31 5.69 5.11
C PHE A 198 14.79 4.26 5.43
N THR A 199 15.32 4.08 6.63
CA THR A 199 15.91 2.80 7.07
C THR A 199 14.94 2.01 7.94
N VAL A 200 14.57 0.81 7.48
CA VAL A 200 13.69 -0.14 8.16
C VAL A 200 14.52 -1.35 8.61
N ILE A 201 14.89 -1.38 9.89
CA ILE A 201 15.54 -2.54 10.51
C ILE A 201 14.59 -3.07 11.58
N VAL A 202 13.73 -4.01 11.19
CA VAL A 202 12.63 -4.50 12.04
C VAL A 202 12.50 -6.01 11.85
N PRO A 203 13.10 -6.82 12.76
CA PRO A 203 13.05 -8.28 12.65
C PRO A 203 11.65 -8.88 12.76
N SER A 204 10.72 -8.25 13.48
CA SER A 204 9.35 -8.75 13.67
C SER A 204 8.43 -8.52 12.46
N LEU A 205 8.89 -7.73 11.48
CA LEU A 205 8.04 -7.22 10.41
C LEU A 205 7.63 -8.32 9.42
N LYS A 206 6.33 -8.43 9.15
CA LYS A 206 5.72 -9.39 8.21
C LYS A 206 5.19 -8.71 6.95
N SER A 207 4.75 -7.45 7.06
CA SER A 207 4.19 -6.68 5.94
C SER A 207 4.81 -5.29 5.87
N LEU A 208 5.29 -4.92 4.68
CA LEU A 208 5.89 -3.61 4.43
C LEU A 208 5.28 -3.00 3.17
N VAL A 209 4.68 -1.82 3.32
CA VAL A 209 4.19 -0.99 2.23
C VAL A 209 4.98 0.30 2.21
N MET A 210 5.65 0.61 1.10
CA MET A 210 6.37 1.86 0.89
C MET A 210 5.89 2.52 -0.38
N LYS A 211 5.47 3.78 -0.28
CA LYS A 211 4.96 4.57 -1.40
C LYS A 211 5.67 5.91 -1.43
N THR A 212 6.14 6.31 -2.60
CA THR A 212 6.63 7.67 -2.85
C THR A 212 5.70 8.32 -3.86
N LEU A 213 5.02 9.37 -3.43
CA LEU A 213 4.02 10.09 -4.25
C LEU A 213 4.67 11.11 -5.21
N ASP A 214 5.98 11.26 -5.15
CA ASP A 214 6.72 12.27 -5.92
C ASP A 214 6.93 11.83 -7.38
N ASN A 215 7.04 12.77 -8.32
CA ASN A 215 7.49 12.55 -9.70
C ASN A 215 8.88 13.16 -9.96
N ARG A 216 9.62 13.58 -8.91
CA ARG A 216 10.94 14.18 -9.03
C ARG A 216 11.89 13.26 -9.79
N VAL A 217 12.15 13.63 -11.04
CA VAL A 217 13.10 12.98 -11.92
C VAL A 217 14.50 13.10 -11.30
N GLY A 218 15.12 11.96 -10.97
CA GLY A 218 16.56 11.81 -11.03
C GLY A 218 17.39 12.36 -9.87
N ASN A 219 17.01 12.17 -8.61
CA ASN A 219 17.97 12.31 -7.52
C ASN A 219 18.25 10.95 -6.85
N ASP A 220 19.39 10.34 -7.17
CA ASP A 220 19.89 9.06 -6.62
C ASP A 220 20.15 9.12 -5.09
N THR A 221 19.86 10.25 -4.44
CA THR A 221 20.08 10.47 -3.00
C THR A 221 18.91 10.05 -2.12
N GLN A 222 17.76 9.74 -2.70
CA GLN A 222 16.59 9.22 -1.98
C GLN A 222 16.52 7.70 -2.07
N GLY A 223 16.04 7.06 -1.01
CA GLY A 223 15.84 5.62 -1.06
C GLY A 223 15.46 4.94 0.25
N PHE A 224 15.34 3.62 0.17
CA PHE A 224 15.01 2.75 1.29
C PHE A 224 16.18 1.82 1.62
N VAL A 225 16.39 1.56 2.90
CA VAL A 225 17.29 0.49 3.37
C VAL A 225 16.46 -0.44 4.24
N ILE A 226 16.39 -1.73 3.89
CA ILE A 226 15.46 -2.68 4.50
C ILE A 226 16.25 -3.89 5.00
N ASP A 227 16.06 -4.18 6.27
CA ASP A 227 16.46 -5.40 6.95
C ASP A 227 15.27 -5.93 7.77
N ALA A 228 14.53 -6.85 7.15
CA ALA A 228 13.33 -7.47 7.70
C ALA A 228 13.32 -8.97 7.34
N PRO A 229 14.07 -9.82 8.07
CA PRO A 229 14.27 -11.23 7.71
C PRO A 229 12.98 -12.07 7.74
N PHE A 230 11.92 -11.61 8.42
CA PHE A 230 10.63 -12.30 8.50
C PHE A 230 9.55 -11.71 7.59
N LEU A 231 9.93 -10.83 6.66
CA LEU A 231 8.99 -10.18 5.76
C LEU A 231 8.31 -11.21 4.83
N GLU A 232 6.99 -11.20 4.81
CA GLU A 232 6.15 -12.08 3.99
C GLU A 232 5.49 -11.32 2.83
N ASN A 233 5.12 -10.06 3.05
CA ASN A 233 4.46 -9.21 2.08
C ASN A 233 5.26 -7.91 1.87
N LEU A 234 5.58 -7.60 0.62
CA LEU A 234 6.30 -6.40 0.24
C LEU A 234 5.53 -5.65 -0.85
N ASP A 235 5.17 -4.40 -0.58
CA ASP A 235 4.57 -3.52 -1.57
C ASP A 235 5.39 -2.24 -1.70
N ILE A 236 6.01 -2.04 -2.86
CA ILE A 236 6.85 -0.88 -3.16
C ILE A 236 6.25 -0.17 -4.36
N PHE A 237 5.83 1.07 -4.15
CA PHE A 237 5.50 2.01 -5.21
C PHE A 237 6.48 3.18 -5.17
N HIS A 238 7.55 3.06 -5.93
CA HIS A 238 8.66 3.99 -5.90
C HIS A 238 8.93 4.65 -7.25
N SER A 239 8.85 5.97 -7.28
CA SER A 239 9.02 6.79 -8.47
C SER A 239 10.45 7.25 -8.73
N SER A 240 11.36 7.25 -7.75
CA SER A 240 12.74 7.73 -7.95
C SER A 240 13.64 7.37 -6.78
N GLY A 241 14.86 6.89 -7.02
CA GLY A 241 15.86 6.62 -5.98
C GLY A 241 16.24 5.14 -5.83
N PHE A 242 16.90 4.79 -4.73
CA PHE A 242 17.39 3.43 -4.47
C PHE A 242 16.57 2.67 -3.40
N CYS A 243 16.74 1.35 -3.35
CA CYS A 243 16.15 0.46 -2.35
C CYS A 243 17.15 -0.69 -2.13
N ILE A 244 17.74 -0.74 -0.95
CA ILE A 244 18.79 -1.69 -0.59
C ILE A 244 18.22 -2.64 0.44
N PHE A 245 18.39 -3.93 0.19
CA PHE A 245 18.13 -4.98 1.17
C PHE A 245 19.45 -5.42 1.76
N GLU A 246 19.60 -5.37 3.08
CA GLU A 246 20.88 -5.69 3.73
C GLU A 246 21.08 -7.19 3.87
N ASN A 247 20.04 -7.93 4.25
CA ASN A 247 20.06 -9.38 4.43
C ASN A 247 19.19 -10.13 3.41
N VAL A 248 19.41 -11.44 3.31
CA VAL A 248 18.59 -12.33 2.49
C VAL A 248 17.21 -12.50 3.12
N MET A 249 16.16 -12.14 2.40
CA MET A 249 14.78 -12.22 2.89
C MET A 249 14.08 -13.40 2.22
N THR A 250 14.35 -14.60 2.74
CA THR A 250 13.87 -15.86 2.15
C THR A 250 12.36 -16.09 2.31
N LYS A 251 11.68 -15.30 3.15
CA LYS A 251 10.28 -15.51 3.52
C LYS A 251 9.27 -14.70 2.71
N ILE A 252 9.70 -13.82 1.81
CA ILE A 252 8.77 -12.98 1.05
C ILE A 252 7.94 -13.84 0.11
N LEU A 253 6.64 -13.95 0.39
CA LEU A 253 5.68 -14.72 -0.40
C LEU A 253 5.03 -13.87 -1.47
N ASP A 254 4.65 -12.64 -1.13
CA ASP A 254 3.95 -11.72 -2.02
C ASP A 254 4.75 -10.43 -2.19
N ALA A 255 5.01 -10.05 -3.43
CA ALA A 255 5.71 -8.83 -3.75
C ALA A 255 5.00 -8.07 -4.87
N ASN A 256 4.61 -6.84 -4.57
CA ASN A 256 4.20 -5.85 -5.54
C ASN A 256 5.31 -4.80 -5.65
N VAL A 257 5.97 -4.73 -6.81
CA VAL A 257 7.12 -3.86 -7.01
C VAL A 257 6.89 -3.02 -8.26
N VAL A 258 6.50 -1.79 -8.01
CA VAL A 258 6.43 -0.70 -8.98
C VAL A 258 7.62 0.21 -8.71
N VAL A 259 8.67 0.10 -9.52
CA VAL A 259 9.92 0.86 -9.30
C VAL A 259 10.35 1.55 -10.57
N ASN A 260 10.97 2.73 -10.45
CA ASN A 260 11.50 3.44 -11.61
C ASN A 260 12.97 3.14 -11.95
N SER A 261 13.62 2.17 -11.28
CA SER A 261 15.03 1.84 -11.48
C SER A 261 15.31 0.34 -11.43
N TRP A 262 16.10 -0.16 -12.40
CA TRP A 262 16.47 -1.57 -12.54
C TRP A 262 17.48 -2.07 -11.49
N LYS A 263 18.30 -1.17 -10.91
CA LYS A 263 19.32 -1.52 -9.91
C LYS A 263 18.73 -2.29 -8.70
N LEU A 264 17.46 -2.05 -8.40
CA LEU A 264 16.71 -2.68 -7.30
C LEU A 264 16.37 -4.13 -7.60
N TRP A 265 15.99 -4.40 -8.85
CA TRP A 265 15.60 -5.73 -9.29
C TRP A 265 16.77 -6.72 -9.23
N LYS A 266 17.98 -6.26 -9.61
CA LYS A 266 19.20 -7.08 -9.55
C LYS A 266 19.49 -7.65 -8.17
N LYS A 267 19.13 -6.94 -7.10
CA LYS A 267 19.31 -7.42 -5.73
C LYS A 267 18.12 -8.23 -5.23
N LEU A 268 16.89 -7.85 -5.57
CA LEU A 268 15.67 -8.58 -5.19
C LEU A 268 15.62 -10.00 -5.74
N GLY A 269 16.02 -10.19 -7.01
CA GLY A 269 16.01 -11.50 -7.66
C GLY A 269 16.97 -12.53 -7.07
N SER A 270 18.01 -12.09 -6.35
CA SER A 270 19.00 -12.97 -5.73
C SER A 270 18.74 -13.27 -4.25
N ILE A 271 17.82 -12.56 -3.60
CA ILE A 271 17.66 -12.60 -2.14
C ILE A 271 16.27 -13.05 -1.65
N ALA A 272 15.29 -13.21 -2.53
CA ALA A 272 13.90 -13.44 -2.15
C ALA A 272 13.26 -14.59 -2.93
N SER A 273 12.44 -15.38 -2.21
CA SER A 273 11.71 -16.54 -2.75
C SER A 273 10.23 -16.21 -2.96
N PHE A 274 9.94 -15.40 -3.98
CA PHE A 274 8.57 -14.96 -4.28
C PHE A 274 7.67 -16.12 -4.71
N LYS A 275 6.44 -16.19 -4.18
CA LYS A 275 5.35 -17.02 -4.73
C LYS A 275 4.47 -16.22 -5.69
N ARG A 276 4.24 -14.94 -5.37
CA ARG A 276 3.47 -13.99 -6.17
C ARG A 276 4.31 -12.74 -6.38
N LEU A 277 4.39 -12.30 -7.62
CA LEU A 277 5.18 -11.14 -7.99
C LEU A 277 4.41 -10.29 -8.99
N TYR A 278 4.26 -9.01 -8.69
CA TYR A 278 3.83 -7.99 -9.65
C TYR A 278 4.99 -7.03 -9.94
N LEU A 279 5.32 -6.83 -11.21
CA LEU A 279 6.38 -5.92 -11.65
C LEU A 279 5.88 -4.81 -12.55
N CYS A 280 6.33 -3.59 -12.28
CA CYS A 280 6.17 -2.44 -13.16
C CYS A 280 7.45 -1.60 -13.13
N VAL A 281 8.30 -1.74 -14.15
CA VAL A 281 9.63 -1.10 -14.21
C VAL A 281 9.83 -0.37 -15.55
N PRO A 282 10.23 0.92 -15.57
CA PRO A 282 10.60 1.63 -16.78
C PRO A 282 11.91 1.09 -17.34
N SER A 283 11.99 1.14 -18.67
CA SER A 283 13.16 0.71 -19.44
C SER A 283 14.45 1.28 -18.85
N SER A 284 15.47 0.44 -18.73
CA SER A 284 16.85 0.89 -18.67
C SER A 284 17.69 0.06 -19.63
N LYS A 285 18.76 0.64 -20.14
CA LYS A 285 19.81 -0.02 -20.93
C LYS A 285 20.59 -1.08 -20.13
N ASP A 286 20.20 -1.33 -18.87
CA ASP A 286 20.91 -2.23 -17.97
C ASP A 286 20.46 -3.67 -18.15
N VAL A 287 21.45 -4.55 -18.25
CA VAL A 287 21.31 -5.97 -18.55
C VAL A 287 20.52 -6.67 -17.43
N TYR A 288 19.56 -7.50 -17.83
CA TYR A 288 18.86 -8.38 -16.90
C TYR A 288 19.88 -9.24 -16.14
N PRO A 289 19.81 -9.34 -14.80
CA PRO A 289 20.84 -10.00 -14.01
C PRO A 289 20.89 -11.50 -14.34
N ALA A 290 21.91 -11.89 -15.10
CA ALA A 290 22.16 -13.28 -15.44
C ALA A 290 22.29 -14.12 -14.15
N GLY A 291 21.60 -15.27 -14.11
CA GLY A 291 21.66 -16.22 -13.00
C GLY A 291 20.62 -16.03 -11.89
N SER A 292 19.62 -15.16 -12.07
CA SER A 292 18.45 -15.16 -11.19
C SER A 292 17.61 -16.41 -11.47
N VAL A 293 17.13 -17.12 -10.44
CA VAL A 293 16.21 -18.25 -10.62
C VAL A 293 15.06 -18.12 -9.64
N PHE A 294 13.86 -17.89 -10.16
CA PHE A 294 12.61 -17.78 -9.43
C PHE A 294 11.92 -19.14 -9.29
N THR A 295 12.60 -20.09 -8.64
CA THR A 295 12.09 -21.47 -8.48
C THR A 295 10.76 -21.54 -7.71
N SER A 296 10.49 -20.58 -6.83
CA SER A 296 9.28 -20.55 -6.01
C SER A 296 8.11 -19.79 -6.65
N LEU A 297 8.32 -19.11 -7.78
CA LEU A 297 7.33 -18.21 -8.37
C LEU A 297 6.20 -18.99 -9.03
N VAL A 298 4.98 -18.76 -8.55
CA VAL A 298 3.75 -19.43 -9.01
C VAL A 298 2.86 -18.47 -9.81
N HIS A 299 2.76 -17.21 -9.36
CA HIS A 299 1.96 -16.19 -10.04
C HIS A 299 2.83 -14.98 -10.39
N PHE A 300 2.85 -14.64 -11.66
CA PHE A 300 3.56 -13.49 -12.17
C PHE A 300 2.59 -12.52 -12.84
N LYS A 301 2.66 -11.25 -12.43
CA LYS A 301 1.95 -10.14 -13.04
C LYS A 301 2.96 -9.12 -13.52
N ILE A 302 2.78 -8.55 -14.71
CA ILE A 302 3.67 -7.50 -15.23
C ILE A 302 2.86 -6.35 -15.83
N CYS A 303 3.33 -5.12 -15.61
CA CYS A 303 2.79 -3.92 -16.23
C CYS A 303 3.28 -3.78 -17.66
N THR A 304 2.36 -3.58 -18.60
CA THR A 304 2.65 -3.36 -20.03
C THR A 304 2.81 -1.87 -20.37
N CYS A 305 3.05 -1.02 -19.38
CA CYS A 305 3.07 0.45 -19.49
C CYS A 305 4.39 1.04 -20.04
N GLU A 306 5.37 0.19 -20.38
CA GLU A 306 6.77 0.57 -20.66
C GLU A 306 7.30 -0.09 -21.91
N THR A 307 8.30 0.48 -22.60
CA THR A 307 8.67 -0.02 -23.94
C THR A 307 9.33 -1.40 -23.95
N GLU A 308 10.04 -1.79 -22.89
CA GLU A 308 10.83 -3.03 -22.84
C GLU A 308 10.16 -4.14 -22.01
N TRP A 309 8.86 -4.03 -21.73
CA TRP A 309 8.14 -4.97 -20.85
C TRP A 309 8.21 -6.43 -21.35
N VAL A 310 8.27 -6.64 -22.66
CA VAL A 310 8.36 -7.99 -23.28
C VAL A 310 9.73 -8.63 -22.99
N ASN A 311 10.81 -7.85 -23.06
CA ASN A 311 12.16 -8.33 -22.74
C ASN A 311 12.25 -8.75 -21.26
N LEU A 312 11.68 -7.93 -20.38
CA LEU A 312 11.57 -8.26 -18.96
C LEU A 312 10.75 -9.53 -18.74
N LEU A 313 9.57 -9.61 -19.36
CA LEU A 313 8.71 -10.79 -19.29
C LEU A 313 9.49 -12.05 -19.67
N MET A 314 10.17 -12.05 -20.82
CA MET A 314 10.89 -13.24 -21.29
C MET A 314 12.03 -13.67 -20.37
N CYS A 315 12.75 -12.72 -19.77
CA CYS A 315 13.80 -13.04 -18.82
C CYS A 315 13.21 -13.69 -17.56
N VAL A 316 12.15 -13.11 -16.98
CA VAL A 316 11.49 -13.69 -15.81
C VAL A 316 10.90 -15.06 -16.11
N LEU A 317 10.26 -15.25 -17.27
CA LEU A 317 9.69 -16.53 -17.68
C LEU A 317 10.75 -17.64 -17.80
N ARG A 318 11.93 -17.31 -18.33
CA ARG A 318 13.06 -18.25 -18.44
C ARG A 318 13.54 -18.72 -17.08
N ASP A 319 13.52 -17.82 -16.11
CA ASP A 319 14.03 -18.08 -14.76
C ASP A 319 12.96 -18.62 -13.80
N SER A 320 11.72 -18.81 -14.26
CA SER A 320 10.57 -19.19 -13.42
C SER A 320 9.98 -20.55 -13.81
N PRO A 321 10.68 -21.69 -13.59
CA PRO A 321 10.26 -23.00 -14.11
C PRO A 321 8.90 -23.48 -13.57
N ASN A 322 8.53 -23.07 -12.34
CA ASN A 322 7.30 -23.50 -11.68
C ASN A 322 6.10 -22.54 -11.86
N LEU A 323 6.21 -21.58 -12.77
CA LEU A 323 5.18 -20.56 -12.97
C LEU A 323 3.87 -21.17 -13.49
N ARG A 324 2.76 -20.95 -12.76
CA ARG A 324 1.43 -21.46 -13.13
C ARG A 324 0.50 -20.40 -13.70
N SER A 325 0.68 -19.15 -13.33
CA SER A 325 -0.22 -18.06 -13.71
C SER A 325 0.54 -16.85 -14.20
N LEU A 326 0.20 -16.38 -15.40
CA LEU A 326 0.73 -15.15 -15.99
C LEU A 326 -0.39 -14.12 -16.19
N LYS A 327 -0.20 -12.90 -15.69
CA LYS A 327 -1.13 -11.78 -15.87
C LYS A 327 -0.43 -10.55 -16.46
N LEU A 328 -0.98 -10.05 -17.57
CA LEU A 328 -0.53 -8.83 -18.25
C LEU A 328 -1.58 -7.73 -18.01
N GLN A 329 -1.14 -6.57 -17.54
CA GLN A 329 -2.07 -5.45 -17.26
C GLN A 329 -1.38 -4.11 -17.44
N GLN A 330 -1.98 -3.20 -18.20
CA GLN A 330 -1.55 -1.80 -18.17
C GLN A 330 -2.18 -1.10 -16.95
N CYS A 331 -1.37 -0.74 -15.95
CA CYS A 331 -1.86 -0.03 -14.76
C CYS A 331 -1.65 1.51 -14.84
N HIS A 332 -0.67 1.96 -15.62
CA HIS A 332 -0.33 3.38 -15.76
C HIS A 332 -0.51 3.83 -17.22
N PHE A 333 -0.64 5.14 -17.44
CA PHE A 333 -0.43 5.72 -18.77
C PHE A 333 0.96 5.33 -19.29
N LEU A 334 1.11 5.25 -20.62
CA LEU A 334 2.41 4.99 -21.22
C LEU A 334 3.37 6.09 -20.76
N ARG A 335 4.49 5.71 -20.15
CA ARG A 335 5.49 6.67 -19.67
C ARG A 335 6.31 7.29 -20.81
N SER A 336 6.10 6.83 -22.04
CA SER A 336 6.65 7.39 -23.26
C SER A 336 5.52 7.88 -24.17
N GLU A 337 5.72 9.01 -24.82
CA GLU A 337 4.87 9.48 -25.95
C GLU A 337 5.01 8.59 -27.20
N LYS A 338 5.97 7.66 -27.20
CA LYS A 338 6.09 6.65 -28.23
C LYS A 338 4.89 5.69 -28.15
N PRO A 339 4.40 5.17 -29.28
CA PRO A 339 3.36 4.14 -29.27
C PRO A 339 3.75 2.99 -28.34
N ARG A 340 2.73 2.26 -27.81
CA ARG A 340 2.95 1.02 -27.06
C ARG A 340 4.05 0.23 -27.77
N PRO A 341 5.08 -0.24 -27.07
CA PRO A 341 6.26 -0.76 -27.73
C PRO A 341 5.90 -1.83 -28.75
N CYS A 342 6.35 -1.57 -29.97
CA CYS A 342 6.51 -2.56 -31.01
C CYS A 342 7.24 -3.76 -30.41
N TRP A 343 6.80 -4.98 -30.77
CA TRP A 343 7.79 -6.04 -30.95
C TRP A 343 8.85 -5.44 -31.88
N ASN A 344 10.02 -5.14 -31.34
CA ASN A 344 11.07 -4.52 -32.14
C ASN A 344 11.35 -5.46 -33.32
N PRO A 345 11.46 -5.02 -34.57
CA PRO A 345 11.86 -5.90 -35.68
C PRO A 345 13.25 -6.53 -35.47
N SER A 346 14.06 -6.03 -34.53
CA SER A 346 15.31 -6.67 -34.07
C SER A 346 15.11 -7.73 -32.98
N TRP A 347 13.87 -8.01 -32.58
CA TRP A 347 13.49 -9.20 -31.84
C TRP A 347 13.52 -10.38 -32.82
N ASN A 348 14.65 -11.09 -32.83
CA ASN A 348 14.60 -12.49 -33.23
C ASN A 348 13.70 -13.17 -32.20
N GLU A 349 12.60 -13.76 -32.66
CA GLU A 349 11.75 -14.65 -31.86
C GLU A 349 12.64 -15.45 -30.89
N PRO A 350 12.32 -15.49 -29.59
CA PRO A 350 13.19 -16.10 -28.60
C PRO A 350 13.56 -17.50 -29.07
N SER A 351 14.86 -17.75 -29.22
CA SER A 351 15.39 -18.98 -29.83
C SER A 351 14.96 -20.26 -29.09
N SER A 352 14.40 -20.11 -27.88
CA SER A 352 13.83 -21.19 -27.07
C SER A 352 12.58 -20.72 -26.34
N VAL A 353 11.59 -21.61 -26.30
CA VAL A 353 10.37 -21.45 -25.48
C VAL A 353 10.74 -21.60 -24.00
N PRO A 354 10.28 -20.71 -23.10
CA PRO A 354 10.52 -20.86 -21.66
C PRO A 354 10.00 -22.20 -21.12
N GLU A 355 10.75 -22.84 -20.22
CA GLU A 355 10.40 -24.15 -19.68
C GLU A 355 9.02 -24.18 -19.01
N CYS A 356 8.63 -23.08 -18.35
CA CYS A 356 7.32 -22.98 -17.71
C CYS A 356 6.15 -23.06 -18.69
N PHE A 357 6.31 -22.60 -19.93
CA PHE A 357 5.26 -22.72 -20.96
C PHE A 357 5.04 -24.17 -21.36
N LEU A 358 6.09 -24.98 -21.30
CA LEU A 358 6.03 -26.39 -21.67
C LEU A 358 5.54 -27.30 -20.53
N SER A 359 5.76 -26.89 -19.27
CA SER A 359 5.64 -27.78 -18.11
C SER A 359 4.61 -27.36 -17.05
N SER A 360 4.35 -26.06 -16.87
CA SER A 360 3.68 -25.58 -15.64
C SER A 360 2.64 -24.48 -15.83
N LEU A 361 2.69 -23.68 -16.90
CA LEU A 361 1.76 -22.56 -17.09
C LEU A 361 0.33 -23.04 -17.36
N GLU A 362 -0.59 -22.73 -16.44
CA GLU A 362 -1.99 -23.16 -16.47
C GLU A 362 -2.96 -22.03 -16.80
N THR A 363 -2.67 -20.80 -16.37
CA THR A 363 -3.57 -19.66 -16.55
C THR A 363 -2.87 -18.45 -17.14
N PHE A 364 -3.52 -17.82 -18.12
CA PHE A 364 -3.09 -16.59 -18.75
C PHE A 364 -4.21 -15.55 -18.68
N GLU A 365 -3.92 -14.34 -18.24
CA GLU A 365 -4.87 -13.22 -18.21
C GLU A 365 -4.26 -11.97 -18.84
N TRP A 366 -4.95 -11.35 -19.78
CA TRP A 366 -4.63 -10.01 -20.29
C TRP A 366 -5.74 -9.03 -19.93
N VAL A 367 -5.39 -7.98 -19.20
CA VAL A 367 -6.31 -6.92 -18.79
C VAL A 367 -6.05 -5.65 -19.60
N HIS A 368 -7.12 -5.00 -20.07
CA HIS A 368 -7.07 -3.83 -20.94
C HIS A 368 -6.39 -4.09 -22.30
N TYR A 369 -6.78 -5.19 -22.95
CA TYR A 369 -6.34 -5.55 -24.29
C TYR A 369 -7.00 -4.65 -25.34
N GLU A 370 -6.21 -3.89 -26.10
CA GLU A 370 -6.68 -2.95 -27.13
C GLU A 370 -6.71 -3.58 -28.54
N GLY A 371 -6.10 -4.76 -28.72
CA GLY A 371 -5.97 -5.42 -30.01
C GLY A 371 -4.92 -4.78 -30.92
N ALA A 372 -3.92 -4.12 -30.33
CA ALA A 372 -2.77 -3.65 -31.09
C ALA A 372 -1.96 -4.85 -31.63
N GLN A 373 -1.23 -4.66 -32.73
CA GLN A 373 -0.52 -5.75 -33.42
C GLN A 373 0.44 -6.50 -32.47
N GLU A 374 1.07 -5.77 -31.56
CA GLU A 374 2.02 -6.27 -30.58
C GLU A 374 1.36 -7.13 -29.49
N GLU A 375 0.14 -6.76 -29.10
CA GLU A 375 -0.65 -7.54 -28.16
C GLU A 375 -1.12 -8.84 -28.82
N LYS A 376 -1.52 -8.77 -30.10
CA LYS A 376 -1.88 -9.95 -30.89
C LYS A 376 -0.72 -10.93 -30.98
N GLU A 377 0.48 -10.45 -31.27
CA GLU A 377 1.69 -11.28 -31.36
C GLU A 377 2.05 -11.92 -30.02
N ALA A 378 1.93 -11.18 -28.91
CA ALA A 378 2.15 -11.72 -27.56
C ALA A 378 1.14 -12.80 -27.18
N VAL A 379 -0.14 -12.59 -27.48
CA VAL A 379 -1.18 -13.62 -27.27
C VAL A 379 -0.91 -14.84 -28.15
N ALA A 380 -0.60 -14.64 -29.43
CA ALA A 380 -0.30 -15.71 -30.37
C ALA A 380 0.92 -16.54 -29.92
N PHE A 381 1.96 -15.88 -29.41
CA PHE A 381 3.12 -16.55 -28.82
C PHE A 381 2.73 -17.42 -27.62
N VAL A 382 1.97 -16.88 -26.66
CA VAL A 382 1.51 -17.68 -25.51
C VAL A 382 0.68 -18.88 -25.98
N PHE A 383 -0.25 -18.69 -26.91
CA PHE A 383 -1.11 -19.78 -27.38
C PHE A 383 -0.36 -20.86 -28.16
N ARG A 384 0.62 -20.49 -28.99
CA ARG A 384 1.40 -21.47 -29.76
C ARG A 384 2.47 -22.18 -28.93
N SER A 385 2.85 -21.63 -27.78
CA SER A 385 3.98 -22.13 -26.97
C SER A 385 3.56 -22.79 -25.65
N ALA A 386 2.42 -22.41 -25.06
CA ALA A 386 2.00 -22.93 -23.76
C ALA A 386 1.24 -24.27 -23.88
N LYS A 387 1.90 -25.38 -23.51
CA LYS A 387 1.38 -26.75 -23.63
C LYS A 387 0.38 -27.11 -22.53
N CYS A 388 0.56 -26.58 -21.32
CA CYS A 388 -0.25 -26.92 -20.15
C CYS A 388 -1.39 -25.92 -19.87
N LEU A 389 -1.60 -24.95 -20.77
CA LEU A 389 -2.54 -23.86 -20.57
C LEU A 389 -3.99 -24.40 -20.49
N LYS A 390 -4.67 -24.13 -19.38
CA LYS A 390 -6.06 -24.56 -19.11
C LYS A 390 -7.05 -23.42 -19.33
N LYS A 391 -6.66 -22.19 -19.02
CA LYS A 391 -7.54 -21.02 -19.12
C LYS A 391 -6.78 -19.80 -19.65
N ALA A 392 -7.34 -19.15 -20.66
CA ALA A 392 -6.92 -17.85 -21.15
C ALA A 392 -8.07 -16.86 -20.97
N THR A 393 -7.83 -15.72 -20.30
CA THR A 393 -8.83 -14.66 -20.12
C THR A 393 -8.33 -13.38 -20.77
N ILE A 394 -9.10 -12.80 -21.69
CA ILE A 394 -8.75 -11.54 -22.34
C ILE A 394 -9.87 -10.53 -22.10
N ASN A 395 -9.56 -9.48 -21.33
CA ASN A 395 -10.47 -8.37 -21.09
C ASN A 395 -10.23 -7.30 -22.16
N ILE A 396 -11.19 -7.15 -23.06
CA ILE A 396 -11.08 -6.29 -24.23
C ILE A 396 -11.50 -4.87 -23.86
N TYR A 397 -10.54 -3.95 -23.92
CA TYR A 397 -10.76 -2.53 -23.69
C TYR A 397 -10.72 -1.76 -25.00
N SER A 398 -11.74 -0.95 -25.27
CA SER A 398 -11.78 -0.09 -26.44
C SER A 398 -11.95 1.36 -25.99
N LYS A 399 -11.00 2.23 -26.35
CA LYS A 399 -11.11 3.69 -26.12
C LYS A 399 -12.21 4.32 -26.98
N THR A 400 -12.53 3.69 -28.11
CA THR A 400 -13.57 4.12 -29.04
C THR A 400 -14.75 3.14 -28.97
N ASN A 401 -15.98 3.61 -29.15
CA ASN A 401 -17.16 2.74 -29.28
C ASN A 401 -17.22 2.02 -30.65
N ASP A 402 -16.07 1.74 -31.26
CA ASP A 402 -15.97 1.07 -32.55
C ASP A 402 -16.23 -0.43 -32.37
N ILE A 403 -17.50 -0.81 -32.56
CA ILE A 403 -17.98 -2.19 -32.46
C ILE A 403 -17.33 -3.08 -33.52
N HIS A 404 -17.02 -2.55 -34.71
CA HIS A 404 -16.42 -3.34 -35.79
C HIS A 404 -15.01 -3.76 -35.43
N LYS A 405 -14.19 -2.83 -34.95
CA LYS A 405 -12.84 -3.13 -34.47
C LYS A 405 -12.85 -4.14 -33.32
N LYS A 406 -13.78 -4.01 -32.37
CA LYS A 406 -13.94 -4.97 -31.26
C LYS A 406 -14.30 -6.37 -31.78
N LEU A 407 -15.22 -6.47 -32.74
CA LEU A 407 -15.62 -7.75 -33.33
C LEU A 407 -14.48 -8.41 -34.12
N GLU A 408 -13.67 -7.63 -34.84
CA GLU A 408 -12.51 -8.14 -35.57
C GLU A 408 -11.48 -8.76 -34.62
N VAL A 409 -11.14 -8.04 -33.55
CA VAL A 409 -10.26 -8.55 -32.48
C VAL A 409 -10.79 -9.84 -31.87
N ILE A 410 -12.10 -9.91 -31.58
CA ILE A 410 -12.73 -11.12 -31.04
C ILE A 410 -12.58 -12.30 -32.02
N LYS A 411 -12.85 -12.09 -33.31
CA LYS A 411 -12.75 -13.14 -34.33
C LYS A 411 -11.33 -13.69 -34.43
N GLU A 412 -10.33 -12.82 -34.43
CA GLU A 412 -8.91 -13.20 -34.48
C GLU A 412 -8.48 -14.01 -33.24
N LEU A 413 -8.93 -13.61 -32.04
CA LEU A 413 -8.60 -14.34 -30.82
C LEU A 413 -9.18 -15.76 -30.81
N PHE A 414 -10.40 -15.94 -31.34
CA PHE A 414 -11.00 -17.26 -31.46
C PHE A 414 -10.37 -18.10 -32.58
N SER A 415 -9.92 -17.48 -33.68
CA SER A 415 -9.24 -18.18 -34.78
C SER A 415 -7.79 -18.55 -34.47
N SER A 416 -7.19 -17.95 -33.43
CA SER A 416 -5.82 -18.23 -33.02
C SER A 416 -5.62 -19.69 -32.60
N THR A 417 -4.62 -20.34 -33.19
CA THR A 417 -4.26 -21.73 -32.89
C THR A 417 -3.70 -21.85 -31.48
N ARG A 418 -4.24 -22.79 -30.69
CA ARG A 418 -3.80 -23.07 -29.31
C ARG A 418 -3.09 -24.41 -29.27
N LEU A 419 -1.89 -24.44 -28.70
CA LEU A 419 -1.11 -25.66 -28.53
C LEU A 419 -1.75 -26.60 -27.51
N SER A 420 -2.30 -26.05 -26.42
CA SER A 420 -3.06 -26.81 -25.44
C SER A 420 -4.52 -27.00 -25.90
N PRO A 421 -4.98 -28.24 -26.13
CA PRO A 421 -6.38 -28.50 -26.46
C PRO A 421 -7.32 -28.29 -25.26
N ALA A 422 -6.78 -28.30 -24.04
CA ALA A 422 -7.53 -28.07 -22.81
C ALA A 422 -7.78 -26.58 -22.53
N CYS A 423 -7.15 -25.68 -23.29
CA CYS A 423 -7.24 -24.25 -23.06
C CYS A 423 -8.63 -23.70 -23.43
N GLN A 424 -9.36 -23.23 -22.41
CA GLN A 424 -10.59 -22.47 -22.59
C GLN A 424 -10.30 -20.97 -22.68
N LEU A 425 -10.74 -20.34 -23.77
CA LEU A 425 -10.66 -18.89 -23.96
C LEU A 425 -11.94 -18.22 -23.43
N GLU A 426 -11.79 -17.33 -22.45
CA GLU A 426 -12.84 -16.48 -21.91
C GLU A 426 -12.56 -15.01 -22.30
N LEU A 427 -13.55 -14.32 -22.87
CA LEU A 427 -13.45 -12.90 -23.18
C LEU A 427 -14.33 -12.11 -22.20
N ARG A 428 -13.82 -11.00 -21.68
CA ARG A 428 -14.53 -10.11 -20.75
C ARG A 428 -14.62 -8.69 -21.28
#